data_AF-A0A352B889-F1
#
_entry.id   AF-A0A352B889-F1
#
_cell.length_a   1.000
_cell.length_b   1.000
_cell.length_c   1.000
_cell.angle_alpha   90.00
_cell.angle_beta   90.00
_cell.angle_gamma   90.00
#
_symmetry.space_group_name_H-M   'P 1'
#
loop_
_entity.id
_entity.type
_entity.pdbx_description
1 polymer ?
#
loop_
_entity_poly.entity_id
_entity_poly.type
_entity_poly.pdbx_seq_one_letter_code
_entity_poly.pdbx_strand_id
1 'polypeptide(L)' 'MGSYTLKSIGKNTDYMTIVREMDDGYVVRIVRDKDGYTDVTTDYMSKTLFDSCIRTGYIEKIDEPESRLAANA' A
#
# COMPACT_ATOMS: atom_id res chain seq x y z
N MET A 1 1.73 -10.78 -7.02
CA MET A 1 1.21 -9.44 -6.70
C MET A 1 1.34 -9.23 -5.20
N GLY A 2 2.16 -8.28 -4.77
CA GLY A 2 2.44 -8.04 -3.35
C GLY A 2 1.61 -6.89 -2.78
N SER A 3 1.21 -7.03 -1.52
CA SER A 3 0.58 -5.97 -0.73
C SER A 3 1.56 -5.49 0.34
N TYR A 4 1.46 -4.21 0.69
CA TYR A 4 2.36 -3.53 1.62
C TYR A 4 1.55 -2.62 2.54
N THR A 5 1.96 -2.50 3.79
CA THR A 5 1.44 -1.47 4.70
C THR A 5 2.30 -0.22 4.55
N LEU A 6 1.70 0.97 4.68
CA LEU A 6 2.48 2.20 4.81
C LEU A 6 2.58 2.55 6.29
N LYS A 7 3.75 3.03 6.71
CA LYS A 7 3.96 3.56 8.06
C LYS A 7 3.24 4.91 8.19
N SER A 8 2.00 4.87 8.64
CA SER A 8 1.19 6.05 8.96
C SER A 8 1.52 6.58 10.36
N ILE A 9 1.54 7.90 10.51
CA ILE A 9 1.64 8.57 11.81
C ILE A 9 0.21 8.68 12.35
N GLY A 10 -0.19 7.81 13.29
CA GLY A 10 -1.51 7.85 13.94
C GLY A 10 -2.29 6.53 13.88
N LYS A 11 -3.62 6.59 13.97
CA LYS A 11 -4.53 5.42 13.90
C LYS A 11 -4.97 5.05 12.48
N ASN A 12 -4.53 5.79 11.47
CA ASN A 12 -4.93 5.55 10.09
C ASN A 12 -4.26 4.27 9.60
N THR A 13 -5.03 3.41 8.93
CA THR A 13 -4.48 2.19 8.35
C THR A 13 -4.40 2.34 6.85
N ASP A 14 -3.20 2.61 6.36
CA ASP A 14 -2.93 2.83 4.95
C ASP A 14 -2.30 1.57 4.33
N TYR A 15 -2.84 1.13 3.21
CA TYR A 15 -2.36 -0.04 2.49
C TYR A 15 -2.03 0.29 1.05
N MET A 16 -1.01 -0.38 0.52
CA MET A 16 -0.57 -0.27 -0.86
C MET A 16 -0.57 -1.64 -1.50
N THR A 17 -1.03 -1.75 -2.74
CA THR A 17 -0.95 -2.99 -3.53
C THR A 17 -0.35 -2.70 -4.89
N ILE A 18 0.59 -3.54 -5.33
CA ILE A 18 1.13 -3.45 -6.69
C ILE A 18 0.07 -3.98 -7.65
N VAL A 19 -0.43 -3.10 -8.52
CA VAL A 19 -1.42 -3.41 -9.55
C VAL A 19 -0.71 -3.88 -10.82
N ARG A 20 0.43 -3.28 -11.16
CA ARG A 20 1.21 -3.62 -12.34
C ARG A 20 2.69 -3.41 -12.09
N GLU A 21 3.50 -4.36 -12.54
CA GLU A 21 4.95 -4.24 -12.59
C GLU A 21 5.37 -3.73 -13.97
N MET A 22 6.31 -2.80 -14.00
CA MET A 22 6.90 -2.20 -15.19
C MET A 22 8.43 -2.30 -15.08
N ASP A 23 9.14 -2.13 -16.19
CA ASP A 23 10.60 -2.30 -16.21
C ASP A 23 11.34 -1.30 -15.32
N ASP A 24 10.79 -0.09 -15.16
CA ASP A 24 11.38 1.01 -14.38
C ASP A 24 10.65 1.30 -13.05
N GLY A 25 9.58 0.55 -12.73
CA GLY A 25 8.76 0.82 -11.55
C GLY A 25 7.48 0.00 -11.44
N TYR A 26 6.54 0.53 -10.66
CA TYR A 26 5.33 -0.15 -10.23
C TYR A 26 4.15 0.80 -10.29
N VAL A 27 3.04 0.36 -10.85
CA VAL A 27 1.75 1.01 -10.63
C VAL A 27 1.17 0.47 -9.34
N VAL A 28 0.97 1.34 -8.37
CA VAL A 28 0.51 0.99 -7.04
C VAL A 28 -0.87 1.60 -6.78
N ARG A 29 -1.73 0.84 -6.10
CA ARG A 29 -2.99 1.34 -5.56
C ARG A 29 -2.85 1.53 -4.06
N ILE A 30 -3.02 2.77 -3.62
CA ILE A 30 -2.96 3.17 -2.21
C ILE A 30 -4.39 3.37 -1.73
N VAL A 31 -4.73 2.70 -0.62
CA VAL A 31 -6.01 2.78 0.06
C VAL A 31 -5.74 3.40 1.42
N ARG A 32 -6.30 4.58 1.68
CA ARG A 32 -6.19 5.28 2.96
C ARG A 32 -7.54 5.30 3.66
N ASP A 33 -7.56 4.86 4.90
CA ASP A 33 -8.74 4.99 5.75
C ASP A 33 -8.68 6.33 6.50
N LYS A 34 -9.66 7.19 6.23
CA LYS A 34 -9.81 8.50 6.85
C LYS A 34 -11.18 8.57 7.52
N ASP A 35 -11.24 8.23 8.81
CA ASP A 35 -12.36 8.43 9.74
C ASP A 35 -13.74 8.58 9.06
N GLY A 36 -14.23 7.49 8.45
CA GLY A 36 -15.55 7.42 7.83
C GLY A 36 -15.58 7.44 6.30
N TYR A 37 -14.44 7.60 5.62
CA TYR A 37 -14.34 7.38 4.17
C TYR A 37 -13.00 6.77 3.75
N THR A 38 -13.04 5.98 2.68
CA THR A 38 -11.86 5.38 2.07
C THR A 38 -11.43 6.20 0.85
N ASP A 39 -10.18 6.62 0.84
CA ASP A 39 -9.56 7.32 -0.28
C ASP A 39 -8.67 6.35 -1.06
N VAL A 40 -9.02 6.10 -2.32
CA VAL A 40 -8.31 5.15 -3.20
C VAL A 40 -7.62 5.91 -4.31
N THR A 41 -6.30 5.89 -4.31
CA THR A 41 -5.47 6.53 -5.33
C THR A 41 -4.66 5.48 -6.07
N THR A 42 -4.54 5.61 -7.38
CA THR A 42 -3.60 4.81 -8.20
C THR A 42 -2.51 5.73 -8.69
N ASP A 43 -1.26 5.36 -8.45
CA ASP A 43 -0.10 6.18 -8.80
C ASP A 43 1.06 5.31 -9.30
N TYR A 44 2.02 5.94 -9.97
CA TYR A 44 3.26 5.32 -10.39
C TYR A 44 4.35 5.54 -9.36
N MET A 45 5.03 4.46 -8.98
CA MET A 45 6.18 4.47 -8.09
C MET A 45 7.37 3.88 -8.82
N SER A 46 8.44 4.67 -8.98
CA SER A 46 9.67 4.15 -9.59
C SER A 46 10.29 3.06 -8.73
N LYS A 47 11.03 2.15 -9.36
CA LYS A 47 11.70 1.04 -8.66
C LYS A 47 12.65 1.54 -7.57
N THR A 48 13.41 2.61 -7.86
CA THR A 48 14.31 3.25 -6.89
C THR A 48 13.58 3.77 -5.66
N LEU A 49 12.40 4.39 -5.84
CA LEU A 49 11.60 4.89 -4.74
C LEU A 49 11.03 3.72 -3.93
N PHE A 50 10.48 2.71 -4.60
CA PHE A 50 9.95 1.50 -3.97
C PHE A 50 11.00 0.79 -3.10
N ASP A 51 12.18 0.53 -3.66
CA ASP A 51 13.29 -0.12 -2.95
C ASP A 51 13.77 0.73 -1.77
N SER A 52 13.76 2.05 -1.92
CA SER A 52 14.09 2.96 -0.82
C SER A 52 13.05 2.90 0.29
N CYS A 53 11.76 2.89 -0.04
CA CYS A 53 10.68 2.82 0.94
C CYS A 53 10.68 1.49 1.72
N ILE A 54 11.00 0.38 1.06
CA ILE A 54 11.21 -0.92 1.72
C ILE A 54 12.41 -0.83 2.66
N ARG A 55 13.54 -0.31 2.18
CA ARG A 55 14.79 -0.23 2.95
C ARG A 55 14.68 0.66 4.18
N THR A 56 13.90 1.74 4.12
CA THR A 56 13.71 2.65 5.26
C THR A 56 12.62 2.19 6.23
N GLY A 57 11.89 1.10 5.93
CA GLY A 57 10.72 0.67 6.69
C GLY A 57 9.54 1.63 6.57
N TYR A 58 9.48 2.41 5.48
CA TYR A 58 8.34 3.26 5.17
C TYR A 58 7.17 2.42 4.63
N ILE A 59 7.49 1.38 3.85
CA ILE A 59 6.54 0.34 3.47
C ILE A 59 7.08 -1.02 3.91
N GLU A 60 6.18 -1.87 4.39
CA GLU A 60 6.51 -3.23 4.82
C GLU A 60 5.63 -4.22 4.06
N LYS A 61 6.23 -5.31 3.58
CA LYS A 61 5.49 -6.34 2.85
C LYS A 61 4.57 -7.08 3.81
N ILE A 62 3.31 -7.24 3.41
CA ILE A 62 2.36 -8.11 4.10
C ILE A 62 2.15 -9.36 3.25
N ASP A 63 2.32 -10.52 3.88
CA ASP A 63 2.19 -11.81 3.19
C ASP A 63 0.71 -12.26 3.05
N GLU A 64 -0.23 -11.59 3.73
CA GLU A 64 -1.67 -11.87 3.63
C GLU A 64 -2.48 -10.57 3.43
N PRO A 65 -3.24 -10.44 2.31
CA PRO A 65 -4.31 -9.45 2.18
C PRO A 65 -5.58 -9.85 2.96
N GLU A 66 -5.63 -11.08 3.50
CA GLU A 66 -6.83 -11.68 4.08
C GLU A 66 -6.88 -11.46 5.60
N SER A 67 -7.50 -10.37 6.04
CA SER A 67 -8.27 -10.37 7.31
C SER A 67 -9.01 -9.07 7.65
N ARG A 68 -8.96 -8.01 6.83
CA ARG A 68 -9.70 -6.76 7.17
C ARG A 68 -10.75 -6.26 6.19
N LEU A 69 -10.94 -6.94 5.05
CA LEU A 69 -12.06 -6.61 4.13
C LEU A 69 -13.37 -7.37 4.43
N ALA A 70 -13.42 -8.20 5.48
CA ALA A 70 -14.65 -8.89 5.91
C ALA A 70 -15.01 -8.52 7.35
N ALA A 71 -15.50 -7.30 7.56
CA ALA A 71 -16.24 -6.93 8.78
C ALA A 71 -17.56 -6.22 8.44
N ASN A 72 -18.16 -6.56 7.29
CA ASN A 72 -19.52 -6.18 6.93
C ASN A 72 -20.22 -7.41 6.30
N ALA A 73 -20.62 -8.36 7.15
CA ALA A 73 -21.62 -9.38 6.84
C ALA A 73 -22.64 -9.40 7.99
#